data_AF-A0A286SC97-F1
#
_entry.id   AF-A0A286SC97-F1
#
_cell.length_a   1.000
_cell.length_b   1.000
_cell.length_c   1.000
_cell.angle_alpha   90.00
_cell.angle_beta   90.00
_cell.angle_gamma   90.00
#
_symmetry.space_group_name_H-M   'P 1'
#
loop_
_entity.id
_entity.type
_entity.pdbx_description
1 polymer ?
#
loop_
_entity_poly.entity_id
_entity_poly.type
_entity_poly.pdbx_seq_one_letter_code
_entity_poly.pdbx_strand_id
1 'polypeptide(L)' 'KNYGRAVYECLRGGLDFTKDDENVNSQPFMRWRDRFLFVAEALFKSQSETGEIKGHYLNATAGTCEEMMKR' A
#
# COMPACT_ATOMS: atom_id res chain seq x y z
N LYS A 1 -1.93 -6.19 -7.97
CA LYS A 1 -3.33 -5.91 -8.38
C LYS A 1 -4.34 -6.26 -7.29
N ASN A 2 -4.45 -7.53 -6.86
CA ASN A 2 -5.40 -7.90 -5.80
C ASN A 2 -5.18 -7.15 -4.48
N TYR A 3 -3.92 -6.88 -4.12
CA TYR A 3 -3.56 -6.12 -2.91
C TYR A 3 -4.16 -4.71 -2.90
N GLY A 4 -4.03 -3.97 -4.01
CA GLY A 4 -4.63 -2.64 -4.15
C GLY A 4 -6.15 -2.67 -4.06
N ARG A 5 -6.81 -3.71 -4.60
CA ARG A 5 -8.26 -3.87 -4.45
C ARG A 5 -8.65 -4.02 -2.97
N ALA A 6 -7.97 -4.87 -2.21
CA ALA A 6 -8.26 -5.05 -0.79
C ALA A 6 -8.10 -3.72 -0.02
N VAL A 7 -7.02 -2.97 -0.29
CA VAL A 7 -6.81 -1.65 0.29
C VAL A 7 -7.93 -0.67 -0.06
N TYR A 8 -8.34 -0.61 -1.33
CA TYR A 8 -9.44 0.26 -1.77
C TYR A 8 -10.74 -0.06 -1.04
N GLU A 9 -11.16 -1.32 -0.98
CA GLU A 9 -12.42 -1.72 -0.32
C GLU A 9 -12.40 -1.36 1.18
N CYS A 10 -11.27 -1.59 1.86
CA CYS A 10 -11.10 -1.23 3.27
C CYS A 10 -11.16 0.28 3.52
N LEU A 11 -10.43 1.08 2.72
CA LEU A 11 -10.40 2.54 2.87
C LEU A 11 -11.74 3.17 2.50
N ARG A 12 -12.35 2.73 1.39
CA ARG A 12 -13.67 3.19 0.95
C ARG A 12 -14.77 2.78 1.92
N GLY A 13 -14.60 1.64 2.60
CA GLY A 13 -15.48 1.11 3.62
C GLY A 13 -15.42 1.85 4.97
N GLY A 14 -14.52 2.83 5.11
CA GLY A 14 -14.49 3.73 6.26
C GLY A 14 -13.22 3.66 7.11
N LEU A 15 -12.26 2.78 6.80
CA LEU A 15 -10.96 2.85 7.50
C LEU A 15 -10.18 4.09 7.06
N ASP A 16 -9.48 4.74 7.99
CA ASP A 16 -8.60 5.86 7.68
C ASP A 16 -7.26 5.40 7.13
N PHE A 17 -6.73 4.32 7.70
CA PHE A 17 -5.45 3.75 7.34
C PHE A 17 -5.52 2.25 7.17
N THR A 18 -4.71 1.74 6.25
CA THR A 18 -4.37 0.31 6.13
C THR A 18 -2.86 0.14 6.23
N LYS A 19 -2.37 -1.09 6.33
CA LYS A 19 -0.92 -1.36 6.42
C LYS A 19 -0.54 -2.63 5.68
N ASP A 20 0.72 -2.66 5.27
CA ASP A 20 1.40 -3.92 4.97
C ASP A 20 1.56 -4.76 6.25
N ASP A 21 1.57 -6.08 6.09
CA ASP A 21 2.02 -7.01 7.12
C ASP A 21 3.55 -6.90 7.28
N GLU A 22 4.09 -7.17 8.47
CA GLU A 22 5.53 -7.05 8.74
C GLU A 22 6.39 -7.92 7.83
N ASN A 23 5.85 -9.06 7.38
CA ASN A 23 6.57 -9.97 6.50
C ASN A 23 6.41 -9.60 5.01
N VAL A 24 5.58 -8.62 4.65
CA VAL A 24 5.38 -8.19 3.25
C VAL A 24 6.47 -7.18 2.85
N ASN A 25 7.49 -7.66 2.15
CA ASN A 25 8.60 -6.84 1.67
C ASN A 25 8.65 -6.79 0.12
N SER A 26 9.40 -7.66 -0.53
CA SER A 26 9.51 -7.79 -1.99
C SER A 26 9.75 -9.25 -2.38
N GLN A 27 8.70 -10.05 -2.30
CA GLN A 27 8.74 -11.48 -2.63
C GLN A 27 8.50 -11.75 -4.12
N PRO A 28 8.84 -12.95 -4.64
CA PRO A 28 8.58 -13.31 -6.04
C PRO A 28 7.12 -13.15 -6.48
N PHE A 29 6.17 -13.38 -5.58
CA PHE A 29 4.73 -13.25 -5.87
C PHE A 29 4.21 -11.81 -5.82
N MET A 30 4.96 -10.87 -5.22
CA MET A 30 4.57 -9.47 -5.11
C MET A 30 5.81 -8.59 -4.87
N ARG A 31 6.28 -7.94 -5.94
CA ARG A 31 7.38 -6.97 -5.85
C ARG A 31 6.89 -5.66 -5.24
N TRP A 32 7.75 -5.00 -4.46
CA TRP A 32 7.39 -3.80 -3.71
C TRP A 32 6.93 -2.65 -4.60
N ARG A 33 7.59 -2.42 -5.76
CA ARG A 33 7.23 -1.34 -6.69
C ARG A 33 5.80 -1.49 -7.20
N ASP A 34 5.45 -2.70 -7.64
CA ASP A 34 4.10 -2.98 -8.13
C ASP A 34 3.07 -2.81 -7.02
N ARG A 35 3.38 -3.28 -5.79
CA ARG A 35 2.50 -3.08 -4.63
C ARG A 35 2.25 -1.61 -4.37
N PHE A 36 3.31 -0.79 -4.33
CA PHE A 36 3.23 0.64 -4.05
C PHE A 36 2.35 1.35 -5.09
N LEU A 37 2.54 1.02 -6.38
CA LEU A 37 1.74 1.59 -7.47
C LEU A 37 0.25 1.25 -7.31
N PHE A 38 -0.09 -0.02 -7.05
CA PHE A 38 -1.49 -0.42 -6.89
C PHE A 38 -2.13 0.14 -5.61
N VAL A 39 -1.37 0.30 -4.53
CA VAL A 39 -1.86 0.92 -3.28
C VAL A 39 -2.08 2.42 -3.47
N ALA A 40 -1.20 3.11 -4.19
CA ALA A 40 -1.38 4.54 -4.50
C ALA A 40 -2.66 4.78 -5.31
N GLU A 41 -2.91 3.96 -6.34
CA GLU A 41 -4.16 4.02 -7.13
C GLU A 41 -5.40 3.81 -6.24
N ALA A 42 -5.37 2.80 -5.37
CA ALA A 42 -6.44 2.50 -4.43
C ALA A 42 -6.70 3.65 -3.44
N LEU A 43 -5.63 4.25 -2.91
CA LEU A 43 -5.67 5.35 -1.97
C LEU A 43 -6.32 6.58 -2.62
N PHE A 44 -5.81 7.05 -3.77
CA PHE A 44 -6.36 8.22 -4.45
C PHE A 44 -7.82 8.02 -4.86
N LYS A 45 -8.18 6.83 -5.35
CA LYS A 45 -9.56 6.49 -5.68
C LYS A 45 -10.46 6.56 -4.45
N SER A 46 -10.06 5.97 -3.32
CA SER A 46 -10.83 6.03 -2.08
C SER A 46 -11.02 7.46 -1.57
N GLN A 47 -9.95 8.28 -1.59
CA GLN A 47 -10.03 9.69 -1.19
C GLN A 47 -10.99 10.49 -2.07
N SER A 48 -10.96 10.26 -3.39
CA SER A 48 -11.86 10.95 -4.32
C SER A 48 -13.33 10.62 -4.09
N GLU A 49 -13.63 9.41 -3.63
CA GLU A 49 -15.02 8.94 -3.45
C GLU A 49 -15.57 9.24 -2.06
N THR A 50 -14.72 9.32 -1.03
CA THR A 50 -15.16 9.62 0.35
C THR A 50 -15.01 11.09 0.71
N GLY A 51 -14.13 11.85 0.03
CA GLY A 51 -13.78 13.21 0.43
C GLY A 51 -12.91 13.29 1.70
N GLU A 52 -12.41 12.15 2.18
CA GLU A 52 -11.60 12.05 3.40
C GLU A 52 -10.12 11.82 3.07
N ILE A 53 -9.23 12.24 3.98
CA ILE A 53 -7.82 11.88 3.89
C ILE A 53 -7.66 10.41 4.27
N LYS A 54 -6.97 9.63 3.42
CA LYS A 54 -6.74 8.20 3.61
C LYS A 54 -5.26 7.88 3.46
N GLY A 55 -4.81 6.83 4.14
CA GLY A 55 -3.41 6.44 4.16
C GLY A 55 -3.16 4.94 4.09
N HIS A 56 -1.92 4.59 3.76
CA HIS A 56 -1.43 3.23 3.85
C HIS A 56 0.01 3.23 4.36
N TYR A 57 0.30 2.43 5.39
CA TYR A 57 1.67 2.24 5.88
C TYR A 57 2.42 1.26 4.96
N LEU A 58 3.14 1.83 4.00
CA LEU A 58 3.98 1.10 3.05
C LEU A 58 5.23 0.55 3.75
N ASN A 59 5.42 -0.77 3.69
CA ASN A 59 6.56 -1.44 4.31
C ASN A 59 7.83 -1.29 3.45
N ALA A 60 8.77 -0.49 3.97
CA ALA A 60 10.09 -0.23 3.38
C ALA A 60 11.19 -1.20 3.88
N THR A 61 10.89 -2.16 4.78
CA THR A 61 11.88 -3.11 5.31
C THR A 61 12.60 -3.85 4.17
N ALA A 62 13.92 -3.74 4.16
CA ALA A 62 14.80 -4.33 3.16
C ALA A 62 16.05 -4.92 3.83
N GLY A 63 16.82 -5.72 3.07
CA GLY A 63 18.04 -6.36 3.58
C GLY A 63 19.23 -5.42 3.77
N THR A 64 19.18 -4.21 3.20
CA THR A 64 20.21 -3.17 3.36
C THR A 64 19.57 -1.80 3.50
N CYS A 65 20.27 -0.85 4.12
CA CYS A 65 19.80 0.54 4.24
C CYS A 65 19.63 1.20 2.86
N GLU A 66 20.51 0.90 1.89
CA GLU A 66 20.41 1.43 0.54
C GLU A 66 19.12 0.98 -0.16
N GLU A 67 18.74 -0.29 -0.02
CA GLU A 67 17.48 -0.80 -0.58
C GLU A 67 16.27 -0.29 0.18
N MET A 68 16.39 -0.03 1.50
CA MET A 68 15.35 0.61 2.28
C MET A 68 15.10 2.04 1.80
N MET A 69 16.15 2.84 1.59
CA MET A 69 16.04 4.22 1.12
C MET A 69 15.52 4.35 -0.32
N LYS A 70 15.64 3.29 -1.13
CA LYS A 70 15.07 3.25 -2.49
C LYS A 70 13.56 3.01 -2.50
N ARG A 71 12.98 2.51 -1.40
CA ARG A 71 11.54 2.25 -1.26
C ARG A 71 10.85 3.48 -0.73
#